data_AF-A0A5M3XF07-F1
#
_entry.id   AF-A0A5M3XF07-F1
#
_cell.length_a   1.000
_cell.length_b   1.000
_cell.length_c   1.000
_cell.angle_alpha   90.00
_cell.angle_beta   90.00
_cell.angle_gamma   90.00
#
_symmetry.space_group_name_H-M   'P 1'
#
loop_
_entity.id
_entity.type
_entity.pdbx_description
1 polymer ?
#
loop_
_entity_poly.entity_id
_entity_poly.type
_entity_poly.pdbx_seq_one_letter_code
_entity_poly.pdbx_strand_id
1 'polypeptide(L)' 'MLIFSERHLRTVLAEYVQLYNRHRPHRSLHQRPPDPRSEVISLDQAHVARRQVLGGLINEYSQVA' A
#
# COMPACT_ATOMS: atom_id res chain seq x y z
N MET A 1 -13.26 7.45 -5.89
CA MET A 1 -12.59 8.73 -5.57
C MET A 1 -12.52 9.56 -6.84
N LEU A 2 -12.80 10.86 -6.75
CA LEU A 2 -12.70 11.81 -7.86
C LEU A 2 -11.59 12.82 -7.56
N ILE A 3 -10.89 13.26 -8.60
CA ILE A 3 -9.78 14.22 -8.49
C ILE A 3 -10.32 15.59 -8.90
N PHE A 4 -10.30 16.54 -7.96
CA PHE A 4 -11.01 17.81 -8.09
C PHE A 4 -10.08 19.02 -8.24
N SER A 5 -8.77 18.84 -8.04
CA SER A 5 -7.77 19.89 -8.20
C SER A 5 -6.39 19.28 -8.41
N GLU A 6 -5.45 20.10 -8.90
CA GLU A 6 -4.05 19.68 -9.03
C GLU A 6 -3.42 19.33 -7.67
N ARG A 7 -3.73 20.12 -6.62
CA ARG A 7 -3.25 19.80 -5.26
C ARG A 7 -3.77 18.43 -4.80
N HIS A 8 -5.04 18.14 -5.05
CA HIS A 8 -5.61 16.84 -4.73
C HIS A 8 -4.95 15.72 -5.55
N LEU A 9 -4.73 15.93 -6.85
CA LEU A 9 -4.03 14.99 -7.72
C LEU A 9 -2.63 14.66 -7.18
N ARG A 10 -1.86 15.67 -6.77
CA ARG A 10 -0.51 15.49 -6.23
C ARG A 10 -0.51 14.64 -4.97
N THR A 11 -1.44 14.86 -4.05
CA THR A 11 -1.60 14.03 -2.84
C THR A 11 -1.93 12.58 -3.21
N VAL A 12 -2.91 12.39 -4.10
CA VAL A 12 -3.33 11.06 -4.57
C VAL A 12 -2.18 10.31 -5.23
N LEU A 13 -1.43 10.97 -6.11
CA LEU A 13 -0.28 10.36 -6.78
C LEU A 13 0.83 10.00 -5.81
N ALA A 14 1.11 10.86 -4.82
CA ALA A 14 2.12 10.55 -3.80
C ALA A 14 1.74 9.30 -3.00
N GLU A 15 0.49 9.18 -2.55
CA GLU A 15 0.00 7.97 -1.88
C GLU A 15 0.03 6.75 -2.81
N TYR A 16 -0.38 6.91 -4.07
CA TYR A 16 -0.42 5.83 -5.03
C TYR A 16 0.96 5.27 -5.34
N VAL A 17 1.96 6.14 -5.55
CA VAL A 17 3.35 5.73 -5.82
C VAL A 17 3.94 4.98 -4.63
N GLN A 18 3.69 5.43 -3.40
CA GLN A 18 4.15 4.71 -2.21
C GLN A 18 3.57 3.30 -2.15
N LEU A 19 2.26 3.15 -2.34
CA LEU A 19 1.60 1.85 -2.37
C LEU A 19 2.12 0.96 -3.50
N TYR A 20 2.28 1.53 -4.70
CA TYR A 20 2.75 0.79 -5.88
C TYR A 20 4.14 0.21 -5.69
N ASN A 21 5.05 0.99 -5.09
CA ASN A 21 6.43 0.60 -4.87
C ASN A 21 6.61 -0.34 -3.69
N ARG A 22 5.80 -0.23 -2.62
CA ARG A 22 6.00 -1.00 -1.39
C ARG A 22 5.15 -2.25 -1.24
N HIS A 23 3.99 -2.30 -1.90
CA HIS A 23 3.00 -3.35 -1.63
C HIS A 23 2.51 -4.07 -2.85
N ARG A 24 2.47 -3.39 -4.01
CA ARG A 24 1.87 -4.00 -5.19
C ARG A 24 2.78 -5.11 -5.72
N PRO A 25 2.27 -6.34 -5.92
CA PRO A 25 3.06 -7.40 -6.52
C PRO A 25 3.24 -7.14 -8.03
N HIS A 26 4.48 -7.26 -8.52
CA HIS A 26 4.78 -7.12 -9.95
C HIS A 26 5.22 -8.44 -10.54
N ARG A 27 4.60 -8.86 -11.66
CA ARG A 27 4.89 -10.14 -12.31
C ARG A 27 6.36 -10.25 -12.77
N SER A 28 6.92 -9.17 -13.29
CA SER A 28 8.34 -9.11 -13.70
C SER A 28 9.31 -9.21 -12.52
N LEU A 29 8.86 -8.98 -11.29
CA LEU A 29 9.64 -9.08 -10.05
C LEU A 29 9.25 -10.31 -9.23
N HIS A 30 8.82 -11.39 -9.87
CA HIS A 30 8.38 -12.61 -9.18
C HIS A 30 7.28 -12.36 -8.14
N GLN A 31 6.32 -11.49 -8.49
CA GLN A 31 5.24 -11.03 -7.60
C GLN A 31 5.71 -10.24 -6.37
N ARG A 32 6.95 -9.75 -6.36
CA ARG A 32 7.43 -8.84 -5.31
C ARG A 32 7.19 -7.39 -5.68
N PRO A 33 7.00 -6.50 -4.70
CA PRO A 33 7.08 -5.06 -4.90
C PRO A 33 8.55 -4.62 -5.14
N PRO A 34 8.79 -3.45 -5.78
CA PRO A 34 10.13 -2.89 -5.99
C PRO A 34 10.87 -2.58 -4.68
N ASP A 35 10.15 -2.16 -3.64
CA ASP A 35 10.65 -1.86 -2.30
C ASP A 35 9.99 -2.83 -1.30
N PRO A 36 10.44 -4.10 -1.26
CA PRO A 36 9.84 -5.10 -0.39
C PRO A 36 10.15 -4.82 1.07
N ARG A 37 9.11 -4.81 1.90
CA ARG A 37 9.27 -4.84 3.37
C ARG A 37 10.05 -6.11 3.75
N SER A 38 10.97 -5.97 4.70
CA SER A 38 11.84 -7.07 5.15
C SER A 38 11.11 -8.13 5.99
N GLU A 39 9.86 -7.87 6.38
CA GLU A 39 9.12 -8.70 7.32
C GLU A 39 8.23 -9.70 6.60
N VAL A 40 8.58 -10.99 6.71
CA VAL A 40 7.66 -12.10 6.44
C VAL A 40 6.88 -12.34 7.73
N ILE A 41 5.61 -11.97 7.74
CA ILE A 41 4.77 -12.05 8.93
C ILE A 41 4.22 -13.47 9.08
N SER A 42 4.42 -14.07 10.25
CA SER A 42 3.79 -15.33 10.61
C SER A 42 2.33 -15.08 11.03
N LEU A 43 1.38 -15.71 10.33
CA LEU A 43 -0.06 -15.43 10.49
C LEU A 43 -0.65 -15.94 11.80
N ASP A 44 0.03 -16.84 12.48
CA ASP A 44 -0.34 -17.44 13.77
C ASP A 44 -0.24 -16.47 14.96
N GLN A 45 0.56 -15.40 14.84
CA GLN A 45 0.73 -14.36 15.86
C GLN A 45 0.44 -12.94 15.35
N ALA A 46 -0.07 -12.82 14.13
CA ALA A 46 -0.27 -11.53 13.49
C ALA A 46 -1.50 -10.81 14.03
N HIS A 47 -1.30 -9.75 14.81
CA HIS A 47 -2.32 -8.72 14.98
C HIS A 47 -2.32 -7.84 13.74
N VAL A 48 -3.41 -7.80 12.98
CA VAL A 48 -3.48 -7.06 11.72
C VAL A 48 -4.30 -5.79 11.87
N ALA A 49 -3.69 -4.64 11.58
CA ALA A 49 -4.41 -3.38 11.39
C ALA A 49 -4.75 -3.19 9.92
N ARG A 50 -5.93 -2.62 9.69
CA ARG A 50 -6.38 -2.17 8.37
C ARG A 50 -6.30 -0.65 8.31
N ARG A 51 -5.69 -0.13 7.25
CA ARG A 51 -5.65 1.29 6.91
C ARG A 51 -6.30 1.53 5.56
N GLN A 52 -7.20 2.49 5.47
CA GLN A 52 -7.77 2.95 4.21
C GLN A 52 -6.89 4.03 3.58
N VAL A 53 -6.58 3.89 2.29
CA VAL A 53 -5.76 4.84 1.51
C VAL A 53 -6.49 5.26 0.23
N LEU A 54 -6.01 6.32 -0.44
CA LEU A 54 -6.62 6.85 -1.67
C LEU A 54 -8.12 7.14 -1.51
N GLY A 55 -8.48 7.82 -0.42
CA GLY A 55 -9.87 8.13 -0.09
C GLY A 55 -10.73 6.88 0.16
N GLY A 56 -10.12 5.80 0.66
CA GLY A 56 -10.81 4.54 1.00
C GLY A 56 -10.98 3.57 -0.16
N LEU A 57 -10.43 3.88 -1.33
CA LEU A 57 -10.47 2.99 -2.49
C LEU A 57 -9.66 1.70 -2.27
N ILE A 58 -8.60 1.78 -1.46
CA ILE A 58 -7.71 0.65 -1.21
C ILE A 58 -7.54 0.45 0.30
N ASN A 59 -7.51 -0.81 0.71
CA ASN A 59 -7.18 -1.23 2.07
C ASN A 59 -5.74 -1.75 2.09
N GLU A 60 -4.90 -1.12 2.89
CA GLU A 60 -3.59 -1.64 3.27
C GLU A 60 -3.72 -2.40 4.60
N TYR A 61 -3.01 -3.50 4.72
CA TYR A 61 -2.95 -4.30 5.94
C TYR A 61 -1.50 -4.32 6.44
N SER A 62 -1.32 -4.13 7.74
CA SER A 62 -0.02 -4.17 8.41
C SER A 62 -0.12 -4.91 9.73
N GLN A 63 0.98 -5.47 10.21
CA GLN A 63 1.03 -6.00 11.57
C GLN A 63 1.01 -4.84 12.58
N VAL A 64 0.37 -5.06 13.72
CA VAL A 64 0.42 -4.23 14.91
C VAL A 64 1.35 -4.92 15.90
N ALA A 65 2.32 -4.18 16.42
CA ALA A 65 3.26 -4.64 17.44
C ALA A 65 2.56 -4.86 18.78
#